data_AF-A0A6M3LT25-F1
#
_entry.id   AF-A0A6M3LT25-F1
#
_cell.length_a   1.000
_cell.length_b   1.000
_cell.length_c   1.000
_cell.angle_alpha   90.00
_cell.angle_beta   90.00
_cell.angle_gamma   90.00
#
_symmetry.space_group_name_H-M   'P 1'
#
loop_
_entity.id
_entity.type
_entity.pdbx_description
1 polymer ?
#
loop_
_entity_poly.entity_id
_entity_poly.type
_entity_poly.pdbx_seq_one_letter_code
_entity_poly.pdbx_strand_id
1 'polypeptide(L)'
;MKIVINTCFGGFSLSPEAYKELEIDWDGFGFAYRGDRDNPKLVAAVEKLGNKANGSCAKLKVIEIPDDVKYIIEEHDGSEHIAEEYKTWG
;
A
#
# COMPACT_ATOMS: atom_id res chain seq x y z
N MET A 1 7.11 11.01 -4.96
CA MET A 1 5.80 10.38 -4.63
C MET A 1 5.96 9.38 -3.48
N LYS A 2 4.96 9.22 -2.61
CA LYS A 2 4.93 8.16 -1.59
C LYS A 2 3.88 7.12 -1.97
N ILE A 3 4.17 5.84 -1.77
CA ILE A 3 3.26 4.75 -2.08
C ILE A 3 3.22 3.72 -0.95
N VAL A 4 2.04 3.19 -0.69
CA VAL A 4 1.83 2.11 0.28
C VAL A 4 1.86 0.76 -0.42
N ILE A 5 2.75 -0.13 0.05
CA ILE A 5 2.84 -1.51 -0.40
C ILE A 5 2.55 -2.50 0.71
N ASN A 6 2.10 -3.70 0.37
CA ASN A 6 2.01 -4.80 1.32
C ASN A 6 3.24 -5.71 1.22
N THR A 7 3.92 -5.91 2.34
CA THR A 7 5.19 -6.64 2.45
C THR A 7 5.04 -8.00 3.15
N CYS A 8 3.82 -8.56 3.17
CA CYS A 8 3.51 -9.82 3.82
C CYS A 8 2.72 -10.71 2.86
N PHE A 9 2.96 -12.02 2.91
CA PHE A 9 2.35 -13.11 2.12
C PHE A 9 0.82 -13.05 1.91
N GLY A 10 0.08 -12.22 2.65
CA GLY A 10 -1.34 -11.99 2.40
C GLY A 10 -1.59 -10.90 1.36
N GLY A 11 -2.87 -10.59 1.11
CA GLY A 11 -3.24 -9.49 0.23
C GLY A 11 -3.15 -8.13 0.93
N PHE A 12 -2.96 -7.06 0.14
CA PHE A 12 -3.14 -5.68 0.63
C PHE A 12 -4.52 -5.53 1.27
N SER A 13 -4.54 -5.28 2.57
CA SER A 13 -5.75 -4.99 3.33
C SER A 13 -5.44 -4.00 4.45
N LEU A 14 -6.34 -3.04 4.59
CA LEU A 14 -6.36 -2.06 5.66
C LEU A 14 -7.17 -2.61 6.84
N SER A 15 -6.80 -2.20 8.05
CA SER A 15 -7.55 -2.53 9.26
C SER A 15 -8.81 -1.66 9.41
N PRO A 16 -9.76 -2.06 10.27
CA PRO A 16 -10.89 -1.20 10.65
C PRO A 16 -10.45 0.13 11.26
N GLU A 17 -9.30 0.16 11.95
CA GLU A 17 -8.71 1.39 12.50
C GLU A 17 -8.28 2.35 11.38
N ALA A 18 -7.68 1.83 10.30
CA ALA A 18 -7.33 2.62 9.13
C ALA A 18 -8.56 3.21 8.44
N TYR A 19 -9.66 2.46 8.34
CA TYR A 19 -10.90 2.98 7.77
C TYR A 19 -11.50 4.11 8.59
N LYS A 20 -11.48 3.96 9.91
CA LYS A 20 -11.92 5.01 10.83
C LYS A 20 -11.09 6.28 10.67
N GLU A 21 -9.77 6.14 10.54
CA GLU A 21 -8.86 7.26 10.32
C GLU A 21 -9.05 7.91 8.94
N LEU A 22 -9.38 7.12 7.92
CA LEU A 22 -9.67 7.58 6.57
C LEU A 22 -11.10 8.14 6.40
N GLU A 23 -11.91 8.06 7.45
CA GLU A 23 -13.32 8.48 7.47
C GLU A 23 -14.17 7.80 6.39
N ILE A 24 -13.90 6.51 6.13
CA ILE A 24 -14.60 5.68 5.15
C ILE A 24 -15.36 4.53 5.83
N ASP A 25 -16.43 4.07 5.19
CA ASP A 25 -17.24 2.95 5.68
C ASP A 25 -16.51 1.61 5.50
N TRP A 26 -16.54 0.76 6.53
CA TRP A 26 -15.84 -0.52 6.53
C TRP A 26 -16.47 -1.50 5.55
N ASP A 27 -15.74 -1.86 4.49
CA ASP A 27 -16.26 -2.76 3.44
C ASP A 27 -16.31 -4.24 3.85
N GLY A 28 -15.81 -4.58 5.05
CA GLY A 28 -15.72 -5.96 5.53
C GLY A 28 -14.39 -6.64 5.22
N PHE A 29 -13.70 -6.23 4.15
CA PHE A 29 -12.51 -6.93 3.64
C PHE A 29 -11.22 -6.11 3.72
N GLY A 30 -11.30 -4.79 3.86
CA GLY A 30 -10.12 -3.92 3.98
C GLY A 30 -9.51 -3.52 2.63
N PHE A 31 -10.25 -3.64 1.51
CA PHE A 31 -9.73 -3.40 0.16
C PHE A 31 -9.81 -1.95 -0.32
N ALA A 32 -10.17 -1.00 0.54
CA ALA A 32 -10.13 0.41 0.21
C ALA A 32 -8.72 0.81 -0.24
N TYR A 33 -8.64 1.70 -1.23
CA TYR A 33 -7.39 2.18 -1.82
C TYR A 33 -6.50 1.11 -2.49
N ARG A 34 -7.00 -0.11 -2.73
CA ARG A 34 -6.22 -1.14 -3.45
C ARG A 34 -5.73 -0.68 -4.82
N GLY A 35 -6.48 0.19 -5.50
CA GLY A 35 -6.13 0.80 -6.79
C GLY A 35 -5.51 2.20 -6.71
N ASP A 36 -5.41 2.80 -5.52
CA ASP A 36 -5.05 4.22 -5.31
C ASP A 36 -4.02 4.29 -4.16
N ARG A 37 -2.89 3.60 -4.34
CA ARG A 37 -1.92 3.33 -3.25
C ARG A 37 -0.98 4.50 -2.94
N ASP A 38 -0.93 5.46 -3.83
CA ASP A 38 -0.21 6.72 -3.66
C ASP A 38 -1.06 7.83 -3.02
N ASN A 39 -2.32 7.53 -2.69
CA ASN A 39 -3.22 8.53 -2.15
C ASN A 39 -2.63 9.13 -0.85
N PRO A 40 -2.49 10.47 -0.77
CA PRO A 40 -1.85 11.11 0.37
C PRO A 40 -2.59 10.84 1.68
N LYS A 41 -3.91 10.63 1.65
CA LYS A 41 -4.70 10.25 2.83
C LYS A 41 -4.33 8.85 3.32
N LEU A 42 -4.20 7.91 2.40
CA LEU A 42 -3.79 6.54 2.71
C LEU A 42 -2.38 6.54 3.33
N VAL A 43 -1.44 7.24 2.69
CA VAL A 43 -0.07 7.35 3.19
C VAL A 43 -0.04 7.94 4.59
N ALA A 44 -0.74 9.06 4.82
CA ALA A 44 -0.82 9.69 6.13
C ALA A 44 -1.44 8.76 7.19
N ALA A 45 -2.50 8.03 6.85
CA ALA A 45 -3.13 7.08 7.76
C ALA A 45 -2.18 5.93 8.13
N VAL A 46 -1.46 5.37 7.16
CA VAL A 46 -0.49 4.29 7.38
C VAL A 46 0.74 4.80 8.15
N GLU A 47 1.24 6.02 7.88
CA GLU A 47 2.32 6.63 8.67
C GLU A 47 1.88 6.90 10.12
N LYS A 48 0.64 7.34 10.34
CA LYS A 48 0.11 7.65 11.67
C LYS A 48 -0.17 6.39 12.50
N LEU A 49 -0.79 5.38 11.89
CA LEU A 49 -1.21 4.15 12.58
C LEU A 49 -0.09 3.10 12.60
N GLY A 50 0.85 3.16 11.65
CA GLY A 50 1.92 2.18 11.49
C GLY A 50 1.34 0.77 11.39
N ASN A 51 1.75 -0.11 12.32
CA ASN A 51 1.27 -1.49 12.37
C ASN A 51 -0.24 -1.63 12.64
N LYS A 52 -0.89 -0.60 13.20
CA LYS A 52 -2.35 -0.63 13.41
C LYS A 52 -3.15 -0.45 12.13
N ALA A 53 -2.53 0.07 11.06
CA ALA A 53 -3.20 0.16 9.76
C ALA A 53 -3.29 -1.20 9.06
N ASN A 54 -2.53 -2.20 9.51
CA ASN A 54 -2.43 -3.50 8.87
C ASN A 54 -3.70 -4.34 9.08
N GLY A 55 -4.28 -4.85 8.00
CA GLY A 55 -5.28 -5.91 8.08
C GLY A 55 -4.72 -7.21 8.68
N SER A 56 -5.61 -8.17 8.98
CA SER A 56 -5.29 -9.40 9.71
C SER A 56 -4.14 -10.23 9.11
N CYS A 57 -3.91 -10.13 7.80
CA CYS A 57 -2.82 -10.82 7.09
C CYS A 57 -1.99 -9.87 6.20
N ALA A 58 -2.00 -8.57 6.48
CA ALA A 58 -1.27 -7.58 5.69
C ALA A 58 -0.13 -6.95 6.50
N LYS A 59 0.87 -6.42 5.80
CA LYS A 59 1.95 -5.63 6.38
C LYS A 59 2.23 -4.44 5.50
N LEU A 60 1.54 -3.34 5.78
CA LEU A 60 1.63 -2.13 4.99
C LEU A 60 2.93 -1.40 5.30
N LYS A 61 3.62 -0.96 4.25
CA LYS A 61 4.84 -0.17 4.33
C LYS A 61 4.74 0.99 3.36
N VAL A 62 5.02 2.19 3.84
CA VAL A 62 5.15 3.38 3.01
C VAL A 62 6.56 3.40 2.46
N ILE A 63 6.70 3.58 1.15
CA ILE A 63 7.97 3.82 0.50
C ILE A 63 7.93 5.13 -0.27
N GLU A 64 9.08 5.80 -0.34
CA GLU A 64 9.26 7.04 -1.07
C GLU A 64 9.98 6.70 -2.38
N ILE A 65 9.36 7.07 -3.50
CA ILE A 65 9.91 6.88 -4.85
C ILE A 65 10.06 8.24 -5.53
N PRO A 66 11.09 8.43 -6.37
CA PRO A 66 11.22 9.63 -7.19
C PRO A 66 10.00 9.75 -8.11
N ASP A 67 9.49 10.97 -8.31
CA ASP A 67 8.32 11.23 -9.17
C ASP A 67 8.55 10.83 -10.65
N ASP A 68 9.81 10.68 -11.06
CA ASP A 68 10.23 10.32 -12.42
C ASP A 68 10.44 8.81 -12.62
N VAL A 69 10.11 7.99 -11.62
CA VAL A 69 10.29 6.53 -11.70
C VAL A 69 8.96 5.83 -11.92
N LYS A 70 8.82 5.18 -13.07
CA LYS A 70 7.76 4.19 -13.26
C LYS A 70 8.07 2.97 -12.42
N TYR A 71 7.09 2.47 -11.69
CA TYR A 71 7.25 1.32 -10.83
C TYR A 71 6.23 0.24 -11.17
N ILE A 72 6.61 -1.01 -10.97
CA ILE A 72 5.73 -2.17 -11.01
C ILE A 72 5.65 -2.77 -9.61
N ILE A 73 4.45 -3.17 -9.21
CA ILE A 73 4.24 -3.95 -8.01
C ILE A 73 4.39 -5.41 -8.44
N GLU A 74 5.53 -6.01 -8.15
CA GLU A 74 5.75 -7.44 -8.36
C GLU A 74 5.37 -8.18 -7.08
N GLU A 75 4.46 -9.15 -7.21
CA GLU A 75 4.05 -10.04 -6.14
C GLU A 75 4.80 -11.38 -6.32
N HIS A 76 5.64 -11.74 -5.35
CA HIS A 76 6.27 -13.05 -5.31
C HIS A 76 5.87 -13.76 -4.02
N ASP A 77 5.11 -14.85 -4.13
CA ASP A 77 4.61 -15.62 -2.97
C ASP A 77 3.79 -14.73 -2.00
N GLY A 78 2.95 -13.84 -2.52
CA GLY A 78 2.14 -12.92 -1.71
C GLY A 78 2.91 -11.78 -1.03
N SER A 79 4.25 -11.71 -1.13
CA SER A 79 5.02 -10.53 -0.72
C SER A 79 5.13 -9.57 -1.90
N GLU A 80 4.51 -8.39 -1.81
CA GLU A 80 4.64 -7.38 -2.86
C GLU A 80 5.92 -6.57 -2.64
N HIS A 81 6.72 -6.45 -3.71
CA HIS A 81 7.89 -5.60 -3.77
C HIS A 81 7.71 -4.58 -4.89
N ILE A 82 8.17 -3.35 -4.64
CA ILE A 82 8.25 -2.36 -5.72
C ILE A 82 9.53 -2.61 -6.49
N ALA A 83 9.39 -2.94 -7.77
CA ALA A 83 10.50 -2.95 -8.71
C ALA A 83 10.39 -1.73 -9.64
N GLU A 84 11.54 -1.13 -9.94
CA GLU A 84 11.65 -0.01 -10.87
C GLU A 84 11.44 -0.51 -12.31
N GLU A 85 10.50 0.08 -13.06
CA GLU A 85 10.30 -0.20 -14.48
C GLU A 85 11.41 0.49 -15.28
N TYR A 86 12.50 -0.24 -15.56
CA TYR A 86 13.56 0.24 -16.43
C TYR A 86 13.26 -0.14 -17.89
N LYS A 87 12.90 0.85 -18.72
CA LYS A 87 12.76 0.69 -20.18
C LYS A 87 14.07 1.08 -20.87
N THR A 88 14.76 0.10 -21.45
CA THR A 88 15.84 0.36 -22.41
C THR A 88 15.30 0.33 -23.84
N TRP A 89 15.71 1.31 -24.64
CA TRP A 89 15.49 1.36 -26.08
C TRP A 89 16.85 1.29 -26.77
N GLY A 90 16.95 0.48 -27.83
CA GLY A 90 18.14 0.34 -28.67
C GLY A 90 18.02 1.10 -29.98
#